data_AF-A0A3S0ZCV1-F1
#
_entry.id   AF-A0A3S0ZCV1-F1
#
_cell.length_a   1.000
_cell.length_b   1.000
_cell.length_c   1.000
_cell.angle_alpha   90.00
_cell.angle_beta   90.00
_cell.angle_gamma   90.00
#
_symmetry.space_group_name_H-M   'P 1'
#
loop_
_entity.id
_entity.type
_entity.pdbx_description
1 polymer ?
#
loop_
_entity_poly.entity_id
_entity_poly.type
_entity_poly.pdbx_seq_one_letter_code
_entity_poly.pdbx_strand_id
1 'polypeptide(L)'
;MISLQADSLMAELGHIKSGTLGAIAQALSLARRFLFQGTLSKRQVAAEFLRDDIVKTQGTLKNFFNEVRTRGHAVYDDWIQVEEAAIAIWTMAIEEENLQTYYAAMNMTHMQATPESKARDIREWCRQSRDQHDLRRVVNNVDAQFTGALSDMLDEMTSFKETEKIDARFMRENILHLNVFYKELSYEQITQQEAYDLFALLCDIGGSMGLFVGASVITVFEVMDLVVFTYLARLLLPKPKEDRATQVDI
;
A
#
# COMPACT_ATOMS: atom_id res chain seq x y z
N MET A 1 -43.13 -25.10 11.99
CA MET A 1 -41.66 -25.12 12.15
C MET A 1 -41.00 -24.19 11.14
N ILE A 2 -41.24 -24.36 9.83
CA ILE A 2 -40.70 -23.53 8.74
C ILE A 2 -40.92 -22.01 8.94
N SER A 3 -42.11 -21.57 9.37
CA SER A 3 -42.39 -20.13 9.60
C SER A 3 -41.48 -19.49 10.66
N LEU A 4 -41.32 -20.14 11.80
CA LEU A 4 -40.49 -19.66 12.92
C LEU A 4 -39.01 -19.50 12.52
N GLN A 5 -38.58 -20.23 11.50
CA GLN A 5 -37.23 -20.14 10.94
C GLN A 5 -37.13 -19.04 9.86
N ALA A 6 -38.18 -18.80 9.08
CA ALA A 6 -38.18 -17.68 8.11
C ALA A 6 -37.94 -16.33 8.81
N ASP A 7 -38.55 -16.13 9.98
CA ASP A 7 -38.41 -14.92 10.79
C ASP A 7 -36.94 -14.65 11.23
N SER A 8 -36.18 -15.70 11.58
CA SER A 8 -34.77 -15.54 11.98
C SER A 8 -33.88 -15.07 10.81
N LEU A 9 -34.11 -15.62 9.61
CA LEU A 9 -33.34 -15.28 8.42
C LEU A 9 -33.69 -13.87 7.91
N MET A 10 -34.95 -13.46 8.06
CA MET A 10 -35.39 -12.08 7.79
C MET A 10 -34.80 -11.08 8.81
N ALA A 11 -34.65 -11.47 10.08
CA ALA A 11 -33.97 -10.66 11.08
C ALA A 11 -32.47 -10.50 10.78
N GLU A 12 -31.76 -11.59 10.43
CA GLU A 12 -30.36 -11.53 9.99
C GLU A 12 -30.17 -10.65 8.74
N LEU A 13 -31.04 -10.80 7.74
CA LEU A 13 -31.04 -9.95 6.54
C LEU A 13 -31.25 -8.47 6.90
N GLY A 14 -32.10 -8.19 7.89
CA GLY A 14 -32.31 -6.85 8.46
C GLY A 14 -31.03 -6.26 9.08
N HIS A 15 -30.32 -7.05 9.89
CA HIS A 15 -29.03 -6.66 10.47
C HIS A 15 -27.93 -6.46 9.40
N ILE A 16 -27.90 -7.32 8.38
CA ILE A 16 -26.95 -7.20 7.27
C ILE A 16 -27.17 -5.90 6.50
N LYS A 17 -28.43 -5.57 6.20
CA LYS A 17 -28.82 -4.37 5.47
C LYS A 17 -28.58 -3.08 6.26
N SER A 18 -28.78 -3.08 7.58
CA SER A 18 -28.73 -1.87 8.41
C SER A 18 -27.34 -1.46 8.88
N GLY A 19 -26.38 -2.39 8.96
CA GLY A 19 -25.05 -2.09 9.52
C GLY A 19 -23.86 -2.79 8.85
N THR A 20 -23.94 -4.10 8.58
CA THR A 20 -22.74 -4.88 8.23
C THR A 20 -22.14 -4.49 6.86
N LEU A 21 -22.99 -4.26 5.86
CA LEU A 21 -22.57 -3.80 4.53
C LEU A 21 -21.92 -2.42 4.57
N GLY A 22 -22.39 -1.53 5.47
CA GLY A 22 -21.80 -0.21 5.68
C GLY A 22 -20.39 -0.28 6.24
N ALA A 23 -20.17 -1.13 7.25
CA ALA A 23 -18.86 -1.35 7.86
C ALA A 23 -17.85 -1.92 6.85
N ILE A 24 -18.22 -2.96 6.08
CA ILE A 24 -17.36 -3.51 5.02
C ILE A 24 -17.05 -2.44 3.94
N ALA A 25 -18.05 -1.70 3.48
CA ALA A 25 -17.85 -0.65 2.47
C ALA A 25 -16.87 0.44 2.95
N GLN A 26 -16.95 0.81 4.24
CA GLN A 26 -16.04 1.77 4.84
C GLN A 26 -14.60 1.22 4.91
N ALA A 27 -14.42 -0.03 5.35
CA ALA A 27 -13.11 -0.70 5.36
C ALA A 27 -12.51 -0.80 3.94
N LEU A 28 -13.30 -1.25 2.95
CA LEU A 28 -12.88 -1.31 1.54
C LEU A 28 -12.48 0.07 0.98
N SER A 29 -13.16 1.15 1.40
CA SER A 29 -12.77 2.50 1.00
C SER A 29 -11.36 2.89 1.48
N LEU A 30 -10.98 2.45 2.69
CA LEU A 30 -9.64 2.69 3.25
C LEU A 30 -8.58 1.84 2.56
N ALA A 31 -8.87 0.57 2.28
CA ALA A 31 -8.00 -0.28 1.46
C ALA A 31 -7.76 0.31 0.06
N ARG A 32 -8.81 0.85 -0.58
CA ARG A 32 -8.68 1.55 -1.87
C ARG A 32 -7.79 2.79 -1.77
N ARG A 33 -7.92 3.58 -0.70
CA ARG A 33 -7.07 4.77 -0.47
C ARG A 33 -5.61 4.38 -0.24
N PHE A 34 -5.35 3.28 0.47
CA PHE A 34 -4.00 2.71 0.59
C PHE A 34 -3.42 2.32 -0.77
N LEU A 35 -4.13 1.50 -1.55
CA LEU A 35 -3.65 0.96 -2.83
C LEU A 35 -3.44 2.03 -3.92
N PHE A 36 -4.31 3.04 -3.99
CA PHE A 36 -4.33 3.99 -5.13
C PHE A 36 -3.91 5.42 -4.80
N GLN A 37 -3.82 5.82 -3.52
CA GLN A 37 -3.48 7.19 -3.13
C GLN A 37 -2.21 7.29 -2.26
N GLY A 38 -1.72 6.18 -1.68
CA GLY A 38 -0.50 6.18 -0.85
C GLY A 38 -0.61 6.96 0.47
N THR A 39 -1.77 7.57 0.78
CA THR A 39 -1.97 8.43 1.96
C THR A 39 -2.11 7.69 3.30
N LEU A 40 -2.09 6.36 3.28
CA LEU A 40 -2.30 5.50 4.46
C LEU A 40 -1.18 4.46 4.54
N SER A 41 -0.91 3.98 5.75
CA SER A 41 0.02 2.87 6.00
C SER A 41 -0.71 1.52 6.04
N LYS A 42 -0.03 0.41 5.71
CA LYS A 42 -0.59 -0.96 5.85
C LYS A 42 -1.09 -1.22 7.27
N ARG A 43 -0.40 -0.66 8.28
CA ARG A 43 -0.82 -0.68 9.70
C ARG A 43 -2.18 -0.04 9.96
N GLN A 44 -2.46 1.13 9.38
CA GLN A 44 -3.77 1.79 9.55
C GLN A 44 -4.89 0.98 8.88
N VAL A 45 -4.60 0.37 7.71
CA VAL A 45 -5.56 -0.53 7.06
C VAL A 45 -5.80 -1.79 7.91
N ALA A 46 -4.74 -2.44 8.39
CA ALA A 46 -4.84 -3.61 9.26
C ALA A 46 -5.60 -3.31 10.55
N ALA A 47 -5.35 -2.17 11.19
CA ALA A 47 -6.07 -1.75 12.40
C ALA A 47 -7.58 -1.60 12.17
N GLU A 48 -8.01 -1.11 11.01
CA GLU A 48 -9.43 -0.93 10.67
C GLU A 48 -10.10 -2.24 10.21
N PHE A 49 -9.41 -3.07 9.44
CA PHE A 49 -9.95 -4.39 9.04
C PHE A 49 -10.06 -5.37 10.22
N LEU A 50 -9.16 -5.28 11.20
CA LEU A 50 -9.16 -6.13 12.39
C LEU A 50 -10.01 -5.58 13.54
N ARG A 51 -10.91 -4.63 13.28
CA ARG A 51 -11.89 -4.20 14.28
C ARG A 51 -12.91 -5.29 14.54
N ASP A 52 -13.31 -5.41 15.80
CA ASP A 52 -14.34 -6.32 16.29
C ASP A 52 -15.63 -6.33 15.45
N ASP A 53 -16.07 -5.17 14.97
CA ASP A 53 -17.30 -5.02 14.19
C ASP A 53 -17.17 -5.57 12.77
N ILE A 54 -16.00 -5.43 12.13
CA ILE A 54 -15.67 -6.03 10.83
C ILE A 54 -15.55 -7.56 10.95
N VAL A 55 -14.84 -8.06 11.96
CA VAL A 55 -14.67 -9.50 12.19
C VAL A 55 -16.02 -10.17 12.50
N LYS A 56 -16.84 -9.58 13.39
CA LYS A 56 -18.21 -10.05 13.66
C LYS A 56 -19.08 -10.01 12.41
N THR A 57 -18.99 -8.94 11.63
CA THR A 57 -19.69 -8.78 10.34
C THR A 57 -19.36 -9.89 9.35
N GLN A 58 -18.07 -10.23 9.18
CA GLN A 58 -17.66 -11.33 8.30
C GLN A 58 -18.23 -12.67 8.76
N GLY A 59 -18.21 -12.94 10.08
CA GLY A 59 -18.81 -14.12 10.67
C GLY A 59 -20.33 -14.20 10.45
N THR A 60 -21.06 -13.13 10.74
CA THR A 60 -22.52 -13.04 10.50
C THR A 60 -22.87 -13.28 9.02
N LEU A 61 -22.13 -12.68 8.09
CA LEU A 61 -22.39 -12.83 6.66
C LEU A 61 -22.12 -14.27 6.18
N LYS A 62 -21.03 -14.89 6.67
CA LYS A 62 -20.70 -16.29 6.38
C LYS A 62 -21.76 -17.26 6.92
N ASN A 63 -22.22 -17.01 8.15
CA ASN A 63 -23.27 -17.81 8.78
C ASN A 63 -24.60 -17.70 8.04
N PHE A 64 -25.03 -16.47 7.70
CA PHE A 64 -26.24 -16.21 6.92
C PHE A 64 -26.25 -16.97 5.59
N PHE A 65 -25.19 -16.85 4.78
CA PHE A 65 -25.12 -17.58 3.50
C PHE A 65 -25.03 -19.10 3.68
N ASN A 66 -24.43 -19.58 4.76
CA ASN A 66 -24.42 -21.00 5.08
C ASN A 66 -25.82 -21.50 5.45
N GLU A 67 -26.55 -20.77 6.30
CA GLU A 67 -27.90 -21.12 6.72
C GLU A 67 -28.90 -21.06 5.55
N VAL A 68 -28.81 -20.03 4.70
CA VAL A 68 -29.55 -19.96 3.42
C VAL A 68 -29.32 -21.23 2.59
N ARG A 69 -28.07 -21.68 2.45
CA ARG A 69 -27.73 -22.88 1.68
C ARG A 69 -28.26 -24.16 2.32
N THR A 70 -28.08 -24.35 3.63
CA THR A 70 -28.60 -25.50 4.39
C THR A 70 -30.12 -25.60 4.28
N ARG A 71 -30.83 -24.47 4.38
CA ARG A 71 -32.29 -24.42 4.17
C ARG A 71 -32.66 -24.66 2.71
N GLY A 72 -31.86 -24.18 1.76
CA GLY A 72 -32.02 -24.47 0.34
C GLY A 72 -31.91 -25.96 0.01
N HIS A 73 -31.06 -26.72 0.72
CA HIS A 73 -31.06 -28.19 0.63
C HIS A 73 -32.37 -28.79 1.14
N ALA A 74 -32.85 -28.40 2.33
CA ALA A 74 -34.10 -28.91 2.87
C ALA A 74 -35.31 -28.64 1.94
N VAL A 75 -35.43 -27.42 1.39
CA VAL A 75 -36.50 -27.08 0.43
C VAL A 75 -36.37 -27.88 -0.88
N TYR A 76 -35.14 -28.12 -1.34
CA TYR A 76 -34.89 -28.93 -2.54
C TYR A 76 -35.28 -30.40 -2.34
N ASP A 77 -34.99 -30.97 -1.15
CA ASP A 77 -35.31 -32.35 -0.79
C ASP A 77 -36.82 -32.52 -0.53
N ASP A 78 -37.48 -31.56 0.12
CA ASP A 78 -38.94 -31.50 0.27
C ASP A 78 -39.64 -31.45 -1.11
N TRP A 79 -39.08 -30.71 -2.07
CA TRP A 79 -39.63 -30.65 -3.44
C TRP A 79 -39.54 -32.00 -4.18
N ILE A 80 -38.51 -32.81 -3.90
CA ILE A 80 -38.41 -34.18 -4.43
C ILE A 80 -39.51 -35.07 -3.82
N GLN A 81 -39.77 -34.96 -2.52
CA GLN A 81 -40.86 -35.71 -1.89
C GLN A 81 -42.23 -35.31 -2.44
N VAL A 82 -42.44 -34.02 -2.75
CA VAL A 82 -43.66 -33.54 -3.43
C VAL A 82 -43.75 -34.05 -4.87
N GLU A 83 -42.64 -34.12 -5.61
CA GLU A 83 -42.57 -34.72 -6.96
C GLU A 83 -42.99 -36.20 -6.91
N GLU A 84 -42.43 -36.99 -5.99
CA GLU A 84 -42.77 -38.41 -5.80
C GLU A 84 -44.23 -38.62 -5.37
N ALA A 85 -44.72 -37.83 -4.40
CA ALA A 85 -46.11 -37.91 -3.92
C ALA A 85 -47.11 -37.51 -5.02
N ALA A 86 -46.81 -36.48 -5.81
CA ALA A 86 -47.64 -36.07 -6.94
C ALA A 86 -47.72 -37.19 -7.99
N ILE A 87 -46.59 -37.83 -8.33
CA ILE A 87 -46.57 -38.97 -9.26
C ILE A 87 -47.43 -40.10 -8.72
N ALA A 88 -47.28 -40.48 -7.44
CA ALA A 88 -48.09 -41.54 -6.83
C ALA A 88 -49.60 -41.26 -6.90
N ILE A 89 -50.02 -40.04 -6.56
CA ILE A 89 -51.43 -39.62 -6.64
C ILE A 89 -51.96 -39.69 -8.09
N TRP A 90 -51.18 -39.21 -9.06
CA TRP A 90 -51.57 -39.25 -10.48
C TRP A 90 -51.60 -40.68 -11.04
N THR A 91 -50.66 -41.54 -10.65
CA THR A 91 -50.69 -42.97 -10.99
C THR A 91 -51.95 -43.64 -10.46
N MET A 92 -52.27 -43.46 -9.17
CA MET A 92 -53.51 -44.00 -8.57
C MET A 92 -54.77 -43.51 -9.29
N ALA A 93 -54.83 -42.22 -9.65
CA ALA A 93 -55.97 -41.65 -10.35
C ALA A 93 -56.13 -42.15 -11.80
N ILE A 94 -55.04 -42.55 -12.46
CA ILE A 94 -55.05 -43.12 -13.82
C ILE A 94 -55.36 -44.62 -13.79
N GLU A 95 -54.84 -45.37 -12.80
CA GLU A 95 -55.01 -46.82 -12.70
C GLU A 95 -56.37 -47.26 -12.13
N GLU A 96 -57.13 -46.33 -11.52
CA GLU A 96 -58.46 -46.59 -10.93
C GLU A 96 -59.51 -46.99 -11.99
N GLU A 97 -59.83 -48.29 -12.05
CA GLU A 97 -60.77 -48.90 -13.00
C GLU A 97 -62.14 -48.21 -13.04
N ASN A 98 -62.66 -47.79 -11.88
CA ASN A 98 -63.96 -47.12 -11.77
C ASN A 98 -64.01 -45.76 -12.50
N LEU A 99 -62.88 -45.05 -12.58
CA LEU A 99 -62.81 -43.71 -13.18
C LEU A 99 -62.60 -43.76 -14.70
N GLN A 100 -62.07 -44.85 -15.25
CA GLN A 100 -61.82 -45.00 -16.68
C GLN A 100 -63.10 -44.87 -17.54
N THR A 101 -64.21 -45.43 -17.07
CA THR A 101 -65.52 -45.31 -17.76
C THR A 101 -66.02 -43.86 -17.80
N TYR A 102 -65.80 -43.10 -16.72
CA TYR A 102 -66.13 -41.68 -16.63
C TYR A 102 -65.22 -40.81 -17.52
N TYR A 103 -63.90 -41.06 -17.52
CA TYR A 103 -62.96 -40.32 -18.38
C TYR A 103 -63.24 -40.51 -19.86
N ALA A 104 -63.63 -41.72 -20.28
CA ALA A 104 -64.08 -41.99 -21.64
C ALA A 104 -65.37 -41.23 -21.98
N ALA A 105 -66.36 -41.20 -21.07
CA ALA A 105 -67.62 -40.49 -21.29
C ALA A 105 -67.47 -38.96 -21.34
N MET A 106 -66.53 -38.39 -20.57
CA MET A 106 -66.21 -36.96 -20.55
C MET A 106 -65.21 -36.52 -21.62
N ASN A 107 -64.75 -37.42 -22.51
CA ASN A 107 -63.74 -37.16 -23.54
C ASN A 107 -62.42 -36.57 -22.98
N MET A 108 -62.02 -37.01 -21.77
CA MET A 108 -60.84 -36.50 -21.04
C MET A 108 -59.57 -37.23 -21.50
N THR A 109 -59.11 -36.95 -22.71
CA THR A 109 -57.91 -37.56 -23.33
C THR A 109 -56.64 -37.46 -22.48
N HIS A 110 -56.51 -36.43 -21.65
CA HIS A 110 -55.36 -36.26 -20.74
C HIS A 110 -55.37 -37.19 -19.51
N MET A 111 -56.50 -37.85 -19.22
CA MET A 111 -56.64 -38.91 -18.21
C MET A 111 -56.46 -40.32 -18.81
N GLN A 112 -56.32 -40.42 -20.13
CA GLN A 112 -56.08 -41.65 -20.88
C GLN A 112 -54.59 -41.85 -21.22
N ALA A 113 -53.70 -40.98 -20.73
CA ALA A 113 -52.26 -41.12 -20.85
C ALA A 113 -51.73 -42.22 -19.91
N THR A 114 -50.63 -42.89 -20.27
CA THR A 114 -50.05 -43.90 -19.37
C THR A 114 -49.44 -43.24 -18.12
N PRO A 115 -49.42 -43.93 -16.97
CA PRO A 115 -48.80 -43.42 -15.74
C PRO A 115 -47.35 -42.94 -15.95
N GLU A 116 -46.56 -43.63 -16.77
CA GLU A 116 -45.16 -43.27 -17.08
C GLU A 116 -45.06 -41.98 -17.91
N SER A 117 -46.02 -41.73 -18.80
CA SER A 117 -46.08 -40.47 -19.54
C SER A 117 -46.39 -39.32 -18.59
N LYS A 118 -47.42 -39.48 -17.75
CA LYS A 118 -47.81 -38.44 -16.78
C LYS A 118 -46.72 -38.17 -15.75
N ALA A 119 -46.06 -39.24 -15.27
CA ALA A 119 -44.92 -39.13 -14.37
C ALA A 119 -43.77 -38.34 -15.00
N ARG A 120 -43.46 -38.59 -16.28
CA ARG A 120 -42.41 -37.85 -17.00
C ARG A 120 -42.69 -36.36 -17.06
N ASP A 121 -43.91 -35.97 -17.43
CA ASP A 121 -44.34 -34.57 -17.49
C ASP A 121 -44.19 -33.87 -16.13
N ILE A 122 -44.60 -34.55 -15.05
CA ILE A 122 -44.47 -34.06 -13.67
C ILE A 122 -43.00 -33.88 -13.30
N ARG A 123 -42.13 -34.88 -13.54
CA ARG A 123 -40.69 -34.78 -13.25
C ARG A 123 -40.04 -33.64 -14.03
N GLU A 124 -40.38 -33.48 -15.30
CA GLU A 124 -39.80 -32.43 -16.15
C GLU A 124 -40.21 -31.03 -15.67
N TRP A 125 -41.50 -30.82 -15.37
CA TRP A 125 -41.99 -29.55 -14.81
C TRP A 125 -41.43 -29.26 -13.41
N CYS A 126 -41.41 -30.26 -12.51
CA CYS A 126 -40.84 -30.15 -11.17
C CYS A 126 -39.35 -29.82 -11.24
N ARG A 127 -38.58 -30.47 -12.11
CA ARG A 127 -37.16 -30.22 -12.33
C ARG A 127 -36.90 -28.82 -12.86
N GLN A 128 -37.58 -28.40 -13.93
CA GLN A 128 -37.43 -27.05 -14.48
C GLN A 128 -37.75 -25.97 -13.42
N SER A 129 -38.84 -26.15 -12.67
CA SER A 129 -39.25 -25.21 -11.63
C SER A 129 -38.25 -25.16 -10.46
N ARG A 130 -37.76 -26.31 -10.00
CA ARG A 130 -36.79 -26.45 -8.91
C ARG A 130 -35.41 -25.90 -9.28
N ASP A 131 -34.92 -26.20 -10.48
CA ASP A 131 -33.61 -25.78 -10.95
C ASP A 131 -33.56 -24.25 -11.23
N GLN A 132 -34.69 -23.63 -11.61
CA GLN A 132 -34.83 -22.17 -11.74
C GLN A 132 -34.82 -21.41 -10.40
N HIS A 133 -35.26 -22.05 -9.31
CA HIS A 133 -35.44 -21.43 -8.00
C HIS A 133 -34.51 -22.03 -6.93
N ASP A 134 -33.35 -22.56 -7.33
CA ASP A 134 -32.42 -23.28 -6.45
C ASP A 134 -31.73 -22.36 -5.42
N LEU A 135 -32.30 -22.34 -4.22
CA LEU A 135 -31.79 -21.60 -3.06
C LEU A 135 -30.38 -22.06 -2.60
N ARG A 136 -29.84 -23.17 -3.10
CA ARG A 136 -28.45 -23.56 -2.81
C ARG A 136 -27.45 -22.69 -3.60
N ARG A 137 -27.92 -21.99 -4.64
CA ARG A 137 -27.11 -21.16 -5.56
C ARG A 137 -27.63 -19.72 -5.68
N VAL A 138 -28.18 -19.14 -4.60
CA VAL A 138 -28.80 -17.78 -4.58
C VAL A 138 -27.98 -16.71 -5.33
N VAL A 139 -26.65 -16.73 -5.21
CA VAL A 139 -25.74 -15.80 -5.90
C VAL A 139 -24.72 -16.53 -6.78
N ASN A 140 -25.04 -17.74 -7.25
CA ASN A 140 -24.18 -18.60 -8.07
C ASN A 140 -22.72 -18.70 -7.54
N ASN A 141 -22.56 -18.94 -6.24
CA ASN A 141 -21.26 -19.07 -5.55
C ASN A 141 -20.43 -17.76 -5.46
N VAL A 142 -20.99 -16.60 -5.83
CA VAL A 142 -20.35 -15.29 -5.60
C VAL A 142 -20.31 -14.95 -4.11
N ASP A 143 -21.28 -15.42 -3.34
CA ASP A 143 -21.33 -15.36 -1.87
C ASP A 143 -20.12 -16.05 -1.21
N ALA A 144 -19.76 -17.25 -1.67
CA ALA A 144 -18.59 -17.98 -1.20
C ALA A 144 -17.27 -17.32 -1.65
N GLN A 145 -17.20 -16.81 -2.89
CA GLN A 145 -16.03 -16.08 -3.38
C GLN A 145 -15.80 -14.78 -2.58
N PHE A 146 -16.85 -14.02 -2.31
CA PHE A 146 -16.78 -12.78 -1.54
C PHE A 146 -16.37 -13.02 -0.09
N THR A 147 -17.02 -13.98 0.59
CA THR A 147 -16.70 -14.32 1.99
C THR A 147 -15.33 -14.97 2.13
N GLY A 148 -14.87 -15.73 1.12
CA GLY A 148 -13.50 -16.24 1.00
C GLY A 148 -12.47 -15.11 0.91
N ALA A 149 -12.59 -14.23 -0.09
CA ALA A 149 -11.67 -13.09 -0.27
C ALA A 149 -11.63 -12.14 0.95
N LEU A 150 -12.75 -11.98 1.66
CA LEU A 150 -12.80 -11.22 2.91
C LEU A 150 -12.10 -11.95 4.07
N SER A 151 -12.15 -13.29 4.10
CA SER A 151 -11.38 -14.12 5.06
C SER A 151 -9.88 -14.00 4.77
N ASP A 152 -9.46 -14.24 3.53
CA ASP A 152 -8.05 -14.17 3.11
C ASP A 152 -7.43 -12.81 3.46
N MET A 153 -8.20 -11.72 3.28
CA MET A 153 -7.77 -10.38 3.66
C MET A 153 -7.66 -10.19 5.18
N LEU A 154 -8.59 -10.73 5.98
CA LEU A 154 -8.51 -10.68 7.45
C LEU A 154 -7.33 -11.50 7.98
N ASP A 155 -7.05 -12.66 7.38
CA ASP A 155 -5.94 -13.54 7.74
C ASP A 155 -4.59 -12.87 7.41
N GLU A 156 -4.45 -12.24 6.24
CA GLU A 156 -3.27 -11.43 5.86
C GLU A 156 -3.07 -10.22 6.78
N MET A 157 -4.13 -9.49 7.16
CA MET A 157 -4.01 -8.38 8.11
C MET A 157 -3.63 -8.88 9.51
N THR A 158 -4.14 -10.04 9.93
CA THR A 158 -3.80 -10.68 11.21
C THR A 158 -2.33 -11.09 11.24
N SER A 159 -1.86 -11.76 10.18
CA SER A 159 -0.45 -12.11 9.96
C SER A 159 0.45 -10.87 10.03
N PHE A 160 0.08 -9.79 9.32
CA PHE A 160 0.80 -8.53 9.39
C PHE A 160 0.87 -7.95 10.81
N LYS A 161 -0.24 -7.96 11.57
CA LYS A 161 -0.28 -7.49 12.96
C LYS A 161 0.60 -8.33 13.89
N GLU A 162 0.73 -9.63 13.66
CA GLU A 162 1.68 -10.48 14.38
C GLU A 162 3.13 -10.15 14.03
N THR A 163 3.46 -9.84 12.75
CA THR A 163 4.80 -9.39 12.37
C THR A 163 5.20 -8.01 12.95
N GLU A 164 4.23 -7.17 13.33
CA GLU A 164 4.49 -5.89 13.99
C GLU A 164 4.78 -6.05 15.50
N LYS A 165 4.49 -7.21 16.10
CA LYS A 165 4.78 -7.42 17.52
C LYS A 165 6.28 -7.48 17.77
N ILE A 166 6.76 -6.54 18.58
CA ILE A 166 8.11 -6.53 19.15
C ILE A 166 8.15 -7.63 20.23
N ASP A 167 8.35 -8.87 19.80
CA ASP A 167 8.51 -10.03 20.68
C ASP A 167 9.95 -10.17 21.20
N ALA A 168 10.15 -10.94 22.27
CA ALA A 168 11.45 -11.21 22.88
C ALA A 168 12.45 -11.79 21.86
N ARG A 169 11.96 -12.55 20.86
CA ARG A 169 12.78 -13.04 19.75
C ARG A 169 13.26 -11.90 18.84
N PHE A 170 12.38 -11.00 18.41
CA PHE A 170 12.75 -9.84 17.58
C PHE A 170 13.78 -8.96 18.30
N MET A 171 13.54 -8.68 19.59
CA MET A 171 14.47 -7.93 20.45
C MET A 171 15.86 -8.59 20.51
N ARG A 172 15.92 -9.92 20.67
CA ARG A 172 17.17 -10.68 20.72
C ARG A 172 17.92 -10.73 19.38
N GLU A 173 17.20 -10.78 18.27
CA GLU A 173 17.79 -10.90 16.93
C GLU A 173 18.20 -9.54 16.32
N ASN A 174 17.58 -8.42 16.75
CA ASN A 174 17.76 -7.11 16.09
C ASN A 174 18.37 -5.99 16.95
N ILE A 175 18.50 -6.15 18.28
CA ILE A 175 19.15 -5.13 19.12
C ILE A 175 20.68 -5.29 19.08
N LEU A 176 21.35 -4.23 18.64
CA LEU A 176 22.80 -4.06 18.77
C LEU A 176 23.11 -2.96 19.79
N HIS A 177 23.89 -3.29 20.82
CA HIS A 177 24.39 -2.32 21.80
C HIS A 177 25.79 -1.85 21.38
N LEU A 178 25.90 -0.61 20.89
CA LEU A 178 27.17 -0.01 20.48
C LEU A 178 27.63 1.03 21.52
N ASN A 179 28.76 0.75 22.17
CA ASN A 179 29.45 1.71 23.03
C ASN A 179 30.70 2.24 22.32
N VAL A 180 30.71 3.53 21.99
CA VAL A 180 31.87 4.22 21.41
C VAL A 180 32.56 5.01 22.50
N PHE A 181 33.85 4.77 22.70
CA PHE A 181 34.68 5.45 23.69
C PHE A 181 36.08 5.69 23.12
N TYR A 182 36.72 6.76 23.57
CA TYR A 182 38.13 7.03 23.24
C TYR A 182 39.02 5.97 23.87
N LYS A 183 39.96 5.43 23.10
CA LYS A 183 40.91 4.41 23.56
C LYS A 183 41.82 4.95 24.68
N GLU A 184 42.26 6.19 24.51
CA GLU A 184 43.21 6.93 25.36
C GLU A 184 42.79 8.41 25.41
N LEU A 185 43.18 9.14 26.46
CA LEU A 185 42.94 10.60 26.57
C LEU A 185 44.00 11.40 25.79
N SER A 186 44.31 10.95 24.59
CA SER A 186 45.30 11.52 23.67
C SER A 186 44.61 11.92 22.37
N TYR A 187 45.06 13.01 21.77
CA TYR A 187 44.58 13.49 20.47
C TYR A 187 45.79 13.82 19.60
N GLU A 188 45.70 13.49 18.31
CA GLU A 188 46.74 13.83 17.35
C GLU A 188 46.49 15.24 16.80
N GLN A 189 47.44 16.14 17.03
CA GLN A 189 47.38 17.53 16.55
C GLN A 189 48.50 17.76 15.54
N ILE A 190 48.13 17.84 14.25
CA ILE A 190 49.06 18.15 13.17
C ILE A 190 49.19 19.67 13.05
N THR A 191 50.34 20.23 13.44
CA THR A 191 50.66 21.64 13.25
C THR A 191 51.66 21.80 12.11
N GLN A 192 51.35 22.67 11.15
CA GLN A 192 52.30 23.08 10.13
C GLN A 192 53.17 24.22 10.68
N GLN A 193 54.48 24.04 10.64
CA GLN A 193 55.45 25.08 10.97
C GLN A 193 56.00 25.66 9.66
N GLU A 194 56.12 26.99 9.60
CA GLU A 194 56.68 27.66 8.43
C GLU A 194 58.17 27.31 8.30
N ALA A 195 58.55 26.72 7.17
CA ALA A 195 59.91 26.21 6.97
C ALA A 195 60.96 27.32 6.78
N TYR A 196 60.52 28.57 6.56
CA TYR A 196 61.41 29.69 6.26
C TYR A 196 60.77 31.03 6.65
N ASP A 197 61.29 31.64 7.71
CA ASP A 197 60.83 32.93 8.24
C ASP A 197 61.34 34.10 7.37
N LEU A 198 60.62 35.22 7.36
CA LEU A 198 61.05 36.47 6.75
C LEU A 198 62.40 36.96 7.29
N PHE A 199 62.69 36.70 8.56
CA PHE A 199 64.02 37.00 9.13
C PHE A 199 65.13 36.12 8.53
N ALA A 200 64.85 34.85 8.22
CA ALA A 200 65.80 33.98 7.54
C ALA A 200 66.07 34.47 6.10
N LEU A 201 65.00 34.84 5.37
CA LEU A 201 65.11 35.45 4.03
C LEU A 201 66.00 36.69 4.01
N LEU A 202 65.79 37.60 4.95
CA LEU A 202 66.57 38.84 5.03
C LEU A 202 68.03 38.60 5.45
N CYS A 203 68.28 37.61 6.32
CA CYS A 203 69.64 37.19 6.68
C CYS A 203 70.41 36.61 5.49
N ASP A 204 69.80 35.74 4.68
CA ASP A 204 70.46 35.14 3.51
C ASP A 204 70.72 36.17 2.39
N ILE A 205 69.79 37.11 2.17
CA ILE A 205 69.97 38.24 1.26
C ILE A 205 71.09 39.17 1.75
N GLY A 206 71.08 39.54 3.04
CA GLY A 206 72.11 40.41 3.63
C GLY A 206 73.49 39.76 3.63
N GLY A 207 73.57 38.47 3.94
CA GLY A 207 74.82 37.69 3.92
C GLY A 207 75.40 37.57 2.52
N SER A 208 74.59 37.26 1.51
CA SER A 208 75.04 37.18 0.12
C SER A 208 75.45 38.55 -0.45
N MET A 209 74.66 39.61 -0.21
CA MET A 209 74.99 40.97 -0.63
C MET A 209 76.29 41.47 0.03
N GLY A 210 76.48 41.21 1.32
CA GLY A 210 77.70 41.55 2.06
C GLY A 210 78.92 40.78 1.57
N LEU A 211 78.77 39.49 1.25
CA LEU A 211 79.87 38.64 0.78
C LEU A 211 80.33 38.99 -0.65
N PHE A 212 79.40 39.22 -1.59
CA PHE A 212 79.74 39.40 -3.00
C PHE A 212 80.02 40.85 -3.40
N VAL A 213 79.39 41.84 -2.75
CA VAL A 213 79.50 43.26 -3.11
C VAL A 213 80.22 44.09 -2.04
N GLY A 214 80.35 43.57 -0.81
CA GLY A 214 80.82 44.37 0.34
C GLY A 214 79.79 45.42 0.79
N ALA A 215 78.55 45.30 0.33
CA ALA A 215 77.48 46.25 0.59
C ALA A 215 76.73 45.91 1.89
N SER A 216 76.22 46.94 2.58
CA SER A 216 75.50 46.82 3.84
C SER A 216 74.16 47.57 3.80
N VAL A 217 73.33 47.42 4.83
CA VAL A 217 72.06 48.16 4.96
C VAL A 217 72.26 49.68 4.81
N ILE A 218 73.40 50.23 5.29
CA ILE A 218 73.74 51.65 5.13
C ILE A 218 73.89 52.02 3.65
N THR A 219 74.55 51.19 2.85
CA THR A 219 74.71 51.44 1.40
C THR A 219 73.37 51.36 0.64
N VAL A 220 72.40 50.59 1.15
CA VAL A 220 71.03 50.58 0.59
C VAL A 220 70.35 51.93 0.86
N PHE A 221 70.45 52.45 2.08
CA PHE A 221 69.93 53.79 2.41
C PHE A 221 70.59 54.88 1.58
N GLU A 222 71.91 54.86 1.39
CA GLU A 222 72.63 55.82 0.55
C GLU A 222 72.15 55.80 -0.92
N VAL A 223 71.92 54.60 -1.48
CA VAL A 223 71.33 54.46 -2.82
C VAL A 223 69.88 54.97 -2.85
N MET A 224 69.08 54.69 -1.82
CA MET A 224 67.71 55.20 -1.73
C MET A 224 67.66 56.72 -1.62
N ASP A 225 68.52 57.34 -0.80
CA ASP A 225 68.62 58.80 -0.68
C ASP A 225 69.10 59.45 -1.99
N LEU A 226 70.08 58.85 -2.67
CA LEU A 226 70.54 59.31 -3.99
C LEU A 226 69.42 59.23 -5.04
N VAL A 227 68.64 58.15 -5.04
CA VAL A 227 67.49 57.95 -5.91
C VAL A 227 66.40 58.97 -5.59
N VAL A 228 65.99 59.11 -4.33
CA VAL A 228 64.98 60.09 -3.90
C VAL A 228 65.42 61.51 -4.24
N PHE A 229 66.66 61.88 -3.94
CA PHE A 229 67.22 63.20 -4.25
C PHE A 229 67.23 63.46 -5.76
N THR A 230 67.63 62.50 -6.60
CA THR A 230 67.63 62.68 -8.07
C THR A 230 66.23 62.71 -8.67
N TYR A 231 65.27 61.94 -8.16
CA TYR A 231 63.86 62.04 -8.56
C TYR A 231 63.24 63.39 -8.13
N LEU A 232 63.51 63.82 -6.89
CA LEU A 232 63.01 65.11 -6.36
C LEU A 232 63.64 66.29 -7.12
N ALA A 233 64.94 66.25 -7.42
CA ALA A 233 65.62 67.25 -8.23
C ALA A 233 65.09 67.29 -9.67
N ARG A 234 64.79 66.13 -10.29
CA ARG A 234 64.13 66.07 -11.61
C ARG A 234 62.69 66.58 -11.59
N LEU A 235 62.02 66.60 -10.44
CA LEU A 235 60.66 67.12 -10.26
C LEU A 235 60.66 68.63 -9.94
N LEU A 236 61.69 69.15 -9.25
CA LEU A 236 61.77 70.54 -8.79
C LEU A 236 62.61 71.47 -9.68
N LEU A 237 63.55 70.96 -10.49
CA LEU A 237 64.34 71.79 -11.40
C LEU A 237 63.57 72.07 -12.71
N PRO A 238 63.33 73.33 -13.08
CA PRO A 238 62.67 73.66 -14.35
C PRO A 238 63.58 73.29 -15.53
N LYS A 239 63.01 72.70 -16.58
CA LYS A 239 63.73 72.40 -17.82
C LYS A 239 64.35 73.70 -18.39
N PRO A 240 65.66 73.75 -18.68
CA PRO A 240 66.22 74.86 -19.44
C PRO A 240 65.57 74.90 -20.83
N LYS A 241 65.22 76.10 -21.30
CA LYS A 241 64.55 76.30 -22.59
C LYS A 241 65.48 75.92 -23.75
N GLU A 242 65.00 75.04 -24.62
CA GLU A 242 65.49 74.92 -25.99
C GLU A 242 64.69 75.89 -26.87
N ASP A 243 65.32 77.00 -27.28
CA ASP A 243 64.77 77.90 -28.31
C ASP A 243 65.74 77.97 -29.49
N ARG A 244 65.20 77.86 -30.71
CA ARG A 244 65.97 77.55 -31.93
C ARG A 244 66.39 78.80 -32.72
N ALA A 245 67.65 78.79 -33.13
CA ALA A 245 68.16 79.11 -34.47
C ALA A 245 67.81 80.46 -35.17
N THR A 246 68.89 81.12 -35.61
CA THR A 246 69.07 81.94 -36.83
C THR A 246 68.36 83.29 -37.00
N GLN A 247 69.20 84.34 -37.11
CA GLN A 247 69.24 85.46 -38.07
C GLN A 247 70.63 86.14 -37.87
N VAL A 248 71.38 86.67 -38.85
CA VAL A 248 71.19 86.81 -40.31
C VAL A 248 69.96 87.63 -40.69
N ASP A 249 69.91 88.91 -40.31
CA ASP A 249 70.56 90.05 -40.98
C ASP A 249 69.82 90.50 -42.24
N ILE A 250 68.90 91.47 -42.05
CA ILE A 250 68.75 92.77 -42.75
C ILE A 250 67.69 93.58 -41.99
#